data_AF-A0A3B9EQS3-F1
#
_entry.id   AF-A0A3B9EQS3-F1
#
_cell.length_a   1.000
_cell.length_b   1.000
_cell.length_c   1.000
_cell.angle_alpha   90.00
_cell.angle_beta   90.00
_cell.angle_gamma   90.00
#
_symmetry.space_group_name_H-M   'P 1'
#
loop_
_entity.id
_entity.type
_entity.pdbx_description
1 polymer ?
#
loop_
_entity_poly.entity_id
_entity_poly.type
_entity_poly.pdbx_seq_one_letter_code
_entity_poly.pdbx_strand_id
1 'polypeptide(L)'
;MAEELEEALASCRDLEDTLLAVRRWANDRRFQVGVQRLDKQIAPLDASRALSDIAETALGGLLPRIAEDLADTYGHIPGGEIAIVAMGRLGSREMTAASDLDLIFVYDTAEGAAESDGPKALAPGQYYGRLTQRMINGVTAMMTEGPLYEVDMRLRPSGTKGPLATSLTAFRQYHDESAWTWERMALVRARAVAGTGDLKDRVNRAIDAVLHEPVDPEKLLRDAADMRARIAKEKVSDCIWDVKNLRGGLVDIAFIIQYLTLRHIGDHPDIRDPNTMDSLAKLRDARVLAPHHCETMMRAQELWMGLLGILAETIEGTLTKDKEEQISRALANDLVRVAGAADFDGLKRMMIETAQAVFDIFRELVDEPAADLPPALEEEPPAPVRPDPRPTPSAAKHPLLRRRPR
;
A
#
# COMPACT_ATOMS: atom_id res chain seq x y z
N MET A 1 -9.72 -10.55 18.12
CA MET A 1 -9.31 -10.99 16.77
C MET A 1 -7.98 -11.71 16.82
N ALA A 2 -6.88 -11.09 17.26
CA ALA A 2 -5.59 -11.78 17.38
C ALA A 2 -5.67 -13.03 18.28
N GLU A 3 -6.20 -12.90 19.50
CA GLU A 3 -6.39 -14.05 20.41
C GLU A 3 -7.22 -15.17 19.80
N GLU A 4 -8.30 -14.82 19.11
CA GLU A 4 -9.18 -15.78 18.43
C GLU A 4 -8.48 -16.50 17.27
N LEU A 5 -7.67 -15.77 16.48
CA LEU A 5 -6.85 -16.41 15.45
C LEU A 5 -5.82 -17.34 16.09
N GLU A 6 -5.15 -16.91 17.16
CA GLU A 6 -4.20 -17.74 17.90
C GLU A 6 -4.85 -19.02 18.45
N GLU A 7 -6.09 -18.95 18.96
CA GLU A 7 -6.87 -20.13 19.36
C GLU A 7 -7.11 -21.09 18.18
N ALA A 8 -7.46 -20.57 17.00
CA ALA A 8 -7.63 -21.40 15.80
C ALA A 8 -6.31 -22.06 15.38
N LEU A 9 -5.19 -21.33 15.50
CA LEU A 9 -3.86 -21.79 15.12
C LEU A 9 -3.26 -22.79 16.11
N ALA A 10 -3.68 -22.80 17.38
CA ALA A 10 -3.17 -23.71 18.40
C ALA A 10 -3.37 -25.20 18.07
N SER A 11 -4.31 -25.52 17.18
CA SER A 11 -4.60 -26.90 16.74
C SER A 11 -3.86 -27.33 15.46
N CYS A 12 -3.12 -26.43 14.82
CA CYS A 12 -2.43 -26.70 13.57
C CYS A 12 -1.15 -27.51 13.81
N ARG A 13 -0.92 -28.54 12.98
CA ARG A 13 0.24 -29.44 13.15
C ARG A 13 1.43 -29.07 12.28
N ASP A 14 1.15 -28.41 11.16
CA ASP A 14 2.14 -28.01 10.16
C ASP A 14 1.74 -26.68 9.49
N LEU A 15 2.58 -26.23 8.56
CA LEU A 15 2.33 -25.00 7.82
C LEU A 15 1.08 -25.09 6.93
N GLU A 16 0.77 -26.24 6.35
CA GLU A 16 -0.41 -26.38 5.50
C GLU A 16 -1.69 -26.22 6.32
N ASP A 17 -1.79 -26.88 7.48
CA ASP A 17 -2.87 -26.70 8.45
C ASP A 17 -3.00 -25.22 8.85
N THR A 18 -1.87 -24.55 9.11
CA THR A 18 -1.84 -23.11 9.45
C THR A 18 -2.40 -22.25 8.31
N LEU A 19 -1.95 -22.48 7.08
CA LEU A 19 -2.39 -21.72 5.89
C LEU A 19 -3.90 -21.88 5.63
N LEU A 20 -4.45 -23.07 5.88
CA LEU A 20 -5.88 -23.35 5.78
C LEU A 20 -6.67 -22.70 6.93
N ALA A 21 -6.18 -22.80 8.17
CA ALA A 21 -6.84 -22.22 9.33
C ALA A 21 -6.96 -20.69 9.24
N VAL A 22 -5.89 -19.99 8.83
CA VAL A 22 -5.94 -18.53 8.61
C VAL A 22 -6.97 -18.16 7.54
N ARG A 23 -7.06 -18.93 6.44
CA ARG A 23 -8.03 -18.68 5.36
C ARG A 23 -9.46 -18.84 5.86
N ARG A 24 -9.77 -19.94 6.57
CA ARG A 24 -11.11 -20.16 7.16
C ARG A 24 -11.49 -19.03 8.07
N TRP A 25 -10.61 -18.70 9.03
CA TRP A 25 -10.83 -17.62 9.97
C TRP A 25 -11.08 -16.28 9.25
N ALA A 26 -10.22 -15.93 8.28
CA ALA A 26 -10.35 -14.66 7.56
C ALA A 26 -11.59 -14.61 6.66
N ASN A 27 -11.98 -15.74 6.05
CA ASN A 27 -13.18 -15.84 5.23
C ASN A 27 -14.44 -15.70 6.08
N ASP A 28 -14.50 -16.37 7.23
CA ASP A 28 -15.62 -16.26 8.17
C ASP A 28 -15.80 -14.81 8.66
N ARG A 29 -14.69 -14.15 9.00
CA ARG A 29 -14.71 -12.75 9.46
C ARG A 29 -15.06 -11.77 8.34
N ARG A 30 -14.55 -11.97 7.12
CA ARG A 30 -14.94 -11.17 5.95
C ARG A 30 -16.42 -11.35 5.61
N PHE A 31 -16.92 -12.58 5.65
CA PHE A 31 -18.33 -12.87 5.46
C PHE A 31 -19.19 -12.17 6.51
N GLN A 32 -18.79 -12.21 7.79
CA GLN A 32 -19.48 -11.48 8.86
C GLN A 32 -19.57 -9.98 8.58
N VAL A 33 -18.46 -9.34 8.16
CA VAL A 33 -18.45 -7.91 7.82
C VAL A 33 -19.36 -7.62 6.63
N GLY A 34 -19.33 -8.45 5.58
CA GLY A 34 -20.20 -8.31 4.41
C GLY A 34 -21.69 -8.42 4.77
N VAL A 35 -22.07 -9.41 5.60
CA VAL A 35 -23.45 -9.55 6.09
C VAL A 35 -23.86 -8.31 6.89
N GLN A 36 -23.01 -7.84 7.82
CA GLN A 36 -23.31 -6.63 8.59
C GLN A 36 -23.46 -5.41 7.70
N ARG A 37 -22.67 -5.29 6.62
CA ARG A 37 -22.79 -4.16 5.67
C ARG A 37 -24.12 -4.21 4.92
N LEU A 38 -24.47 -5.37 4.35
CA LEU A 38 -25.71 -5.56 3.61
C LEU A 38 -26.96 -5.42 4.51
N ASP A 39 -26.87 -5.88 5.76
CA ASP A 39 -27.92 -5.73 6.79
C ASP A 39 -27.90 -4.36 7.49
N LYS A 40 -26.94 -3.48 7.15
CA LYS A 40 -26.82 -2.09 7.64
C LYS A 40 -26.56 -1.98 9.14
N GLN A 41 -25.81 -2.92 9.68
CA GLN A 41 -25.41 -2.96 11.08
C GLN A 41 -24.04 -2.31 11.33
N ILE A 42 -23.34 -1.90 10.27
CA ILE A 42 -22.01 -1.30 10.33
C ILE A 42 -21.90 -0.12 9.35
N ALA A 43 -21.25 0.97 9.77
CA ALA A 43 -21.00 2.10 8.90
C ALA A 43 -19.95 1.75 7.83
N PRO A 44 -19.97 2.39 6.64
CA PRO A 44 -19.05 2.05 5.56
C PRO A 44 -17.56 2.07 5.94
N LEU A 45 -17.14 3.10 6.66
CA LEU A 45 -15.75 3.29 7.08
C LEU A 45 -15.35 2.31 8.18
N ASP A 46 -16.26 1.98 9.10
CA ASP A 46 -16.02 0.98 10.14
C ASP A 46 -15.85 -0.42 9.54
N ALA A 47 -16.64 -0.75 8.53
CA ALA A 47 -16.49 -2.00 7.80
C ALA A 47 -15.14 -2.07 7.06
N SER A 48 -14.67 -0.94 6.51
CA SER A 48 -13.33 -0.87 5.91
C SER A 48 -12.20 -1.01 6.94
N ARG A 49 -12.35 -0.45 8.14
CA ARG A 49 -11.42 -0.67 9.25
C ARG A 49 -11.41 -2.14 9.66
N ALA A 50 -12.58 -2.77 9.84
CA ALA A 50 -12.69 -4.19 10.19
C ALA A 50 -12.04 -5.12 9.16
N LEU A 51 -12.24 -4.87 7.86
CA LEU A 51 -11.57 -5.64 6.79
C LEU A 51 -10.05 -5.49 6.82
N SER A 52 -9.57 -4.28 7.14
CA SER A 52 -8.13 -4.02 7.29
C SER A 52 -7.57 -4.78 8.49
N ASP A 53 -8.29 -4.77 9.62
CA ASP A 53 -7.89 -5.47 10.85
C ASP A 53 -7.83 -6.98 10.65
N ILE A 54 -8.73 -7.55 9.85
CA ILE A 54 -8.69 -8.97 9.45
C ILE A 54 -7.40 -9.27 8.67
N ALA A 55 -7.09 -8.45 7.65
CA ALA A 55 -5.89 -8.64 6.85
C ALA A 55 -4.61 -8.53 7.68
N GLU A 56 -4.51 -7.53 8.55
CA GLU A 56 -3.37 -7.36 9.47
C GLU A 56 -3.22 -8.52 10.43
N THR A 57 -4.33 -8.97 11.03
CA THR A 57 -4.33 -10.09 11.97
C THR A 57 -3.88 -11.36 11.28
N ALA A 58 -4.35 -11.61 10.05
CA ALA A 58 -3.92 -12.74 9.25
C ALA A 58 -2.42 -12.68 8.90
N LEU A 59 -1.90 -11.51 8.49
CA LEU A 59 -0.47 -11.33 8.22
C LEU A 59 0.39 -11.54 9.48
N GLY A 60 -0.05 -11.00 10.62
CA GLY A 60 0.61 -11.17 11.91
C GLY A 60 0.58 -12.62 12.40
N GLY A 61 -0.50 -13.35 12.13
CA GLY A 61 -0.61 -14.78 12.39
C GLY A 61 0.34 -15.59 11.50
N LEU A 62 0.38 -15.32 10.20
CA LEU A 62 1.19 -16.08 9.23
C LEU A 62 2.70 -15.88 9.38
N LEU A 63 3.15 -14.65 9.61
CA LEU A 63 4.57 -14.28 9.60
C LEU A 63 5.46 -15.18 10.48
N PRO A 64 5.18 -15.37 11.79
CA PRO A 64 6.03 -16.21 12.63
C PRO A 64 6.03 -17.67 12.18
N ARG A 65 4.90 -18.25 11.75
CA ARG A 65 4.85 -19.67 11.32
C ARG A 65 5.61 -19.91 10.03
N ILE A 66 5.50 -19.00 9.07
CA ILE A 66 6.25 -19.09 7.81
C ILE A 66 7.75 -18.85 8.05
N ALA A 67 8.12 -17.99 9.00
CA ALA A 67 9.51 -17.79 9.40
C ALA A 67 10.11 -19.05 10.02
N GLU A 68 9.41 -19.71 10.96
CA GLU A 68 9.87 -20.97 11.58
C GLU A 68 9.98 -22.11 10.55
N ASP A 69 8.99 -22.28 9.66
CA ASP A 69 9.05 -23.27 8.57
C ASP A 69 10.24 -23.04 7.60
N LEU A 70 10.67 -21.78 7.44
CA LEU A 70 11.90 -21.46 6.72
C LEU A 70 13.14 -21.84 7.54
N ALA A 71 13.12 -21.56 8.84
CA ALA A 71 14.22 -21.84 9.74
C ALA A 71 14.51 -23.34 9.87
N ASP A 72 13.50 -24.22 9.77
CA ASP A 72 13.70 -25.67 9.73
C ASP A 72 14.71 -26.12 8.66
N THR A 73 14.80 -25.39 7.55
CA THR A 73 15.74 -25.70 6.45
C THR A 73 17.00 -24.84 6.47
N TYR A 74 16.87 -23.56 6.81
CA TYR A 74 17.93 -22.57 6.61
C TYR A 74 18.50 -22.02 7.91
N GLY A 75 17.94 -22.39 9.07
CA GLY A 75 18.24 -21.82 10.37
C GLY A 75 17.75 -20.38 10.50
N HIS A 76 18.27 -19.66 11.47
CA HIS A 76 17.98 -18.24 11.69
C HIS A 76 19.18 -17.37 11.30
N ILE A 77 18.89 -16.12 10.94
CA ILE A 77 19.92 -15.08 10.85
C ILE A 77 20.14 -14.52 12.27
N PRO A 78 21.37 -14.46 12.80
CA PRO A 78 21.63 -13.88 14.12
C PRO A 78 21.12 -12.44 14.25
N GLY A 79 20.27 -12.20 15.26
CA GLY A 79 19.61 -10.91 15.46
C GLY A 79 18.72 -10.48 14.29
N GLY A 80 18.28 -11.45 13.48
CA GLY A 80 17.49 -11.22 12.29
C GLY A 80 16.04 -10.93 12.61
N GLU A 81 15.53 -9.82 12.08
CA GLU A 81 14.13 -9.41 12.22
C GLU A 81 13.52 -9.10 10.83
N ILE A 82 12.20 -9.24 10.71
CA ILE A 82 11.45 -8.84 9.52
C ILE A 82 10.18 -8.09 9.91
N ALA A 83 9.80 -7.10 9.10
CA ALA A 83 8.56 -6.36 9.20
C ALA A 83 7.87 -6.27 7.84
N ILE A 84 6.54 -6.24 7.88
CA ILE A 84 5.66 -6.05 6.73
C ILE A 84 5.09 -4.64 6.82
N VAL A 85 5.35 -3.82 5.81
CA VAL A 85 4.77 -2.49 5.64
C VAL A 85 3.59 -2.61 4.69
N ALA A 86 2.44 -2.15 5.15
CA ALA A 86 1.26 -1.98 4.31
C ALA A 86 1.25 -0.59 3.67
N MET A 87 0.91 -0.56 2.39
CA MET A 87 0.70 0.64 1.60
C MET A 87 -0.79 0.75 1.21
N GLY A 88 -1.16 1.80 0.49
CA GLY A 88 -2.47 1.90 -0.16
C GLY A 88 -3.65 1.80 0.82
N ARG A 89 -4.66 0.98 0.45
CA ARG A 89 -5.89 0.81 1.26
C ARG A 89 -5.64 0.06 2.55
N LEU A 90 -4.77 -0.95 2.56
CA LEU A 90 -4.39 -1.61 3.81
C LEU A 90 -3.68 -0.59 4.72
N GLY A 91 -2.68 0.13 4.21
CA GLY A 91 -1.92 1.13 4.99
C GLY A 91 -2.80 2.22 5.62
N SER A 92 -3.85 2.64 4.92
CA SER A 92 -4.82 3.64 5.42
C SER A 92 -6.00 3.09 6.21
N ARG A 93 -6.12 1.76 6.32
CA ARG A 93 -7.26 1.05 6.93
C ARG A 93 -8.59 1.28 6.21
N GLU A 94 -8.54 1.33 4.89
CA GLU A 94 -9.66 1.62 3.99
C GLU A 94 -9.94 0.45 3.02
N MET A 95 -9.74 -0.79 3.47
CA MET A 95 -9.97 -1.96 2.63
C MET A 95 -11.45 -2.16 2.27
N THR A 96 -11.66 -2.81 1.13
CA THR A 96 -12.93 -3.40 0.69
C THR A 96 -12.74 -4.88 0.43
N ALA A 97 -13.83 -5.64 0.25
CA ALA A 97 -13.76 -7.09 0.00
C ALA A 97 -12.91 -7.46 -1.24
N ALA A 98 -12.83 -6.55 -2.22
CA ALA A 98 -12.06 -6.70 -3.45
C ALA A 98 -10.70 -5.96 -3.42
N SER A 99 -10.11 -5.77 -2.24
CA SER A 99 -8.81 -5.08 -2.13
C SER A 99 -7.63 -6.06 -2.13
N ASP A 100 -6.63 -5.75 -2.95
CA ASP A 100 -5.31 -6.38 -2.90
C ASP A 100 -4.52 -5.87 -1.67
N LEU A 101 -3.45 -6.58 -1.31
CA LEU A 101 -2.50 -6.14 -0.29
C LEU A 101 -1.27 -5.52 -0.95
N ASP A 102 -1.15 -4.19 -0.88
CA ASP A 102 0.07 -3.48 -1.28
C ASP A 102 1.13 -3.61 -0.16
N LEU A 103 2.17 -4.42 -0.34
CA LEU A 103 3.13 -4.77 0.71
C LEU A 103 4.58 -4.39 0.37
N ILE A 104 5.37 -4.09 1.39
CA ILE A 104 6.83 -4.00 1.35
C ILE A 104 7.38 -4.81 2.51
N PHE A 105 8.42 -5.61 2.26
CA PHE A 105 9.10 -6.38 3.31
C PHE A 105 10.44 -5.71 3.64
N VAL A 106 10.61 -5.37 4.91
CA VAL A 106 11.84 -4.76 5.43
C VAL A 106 12.43 -5.72 6.46
N TYR A 107 13.72 -5.99 6.36
CA TYR A 107 14.42 -6.80 7.35
C TYR A 107 15.55 -6.02 8.01
N ASP A 108 16.01 -6.50 9.15
CA ASP A 108 17.23 -6.03 9.77
C ASP A 108 17.99 -7.19 10.40
N THR A 109 19.29 -7.02 10.59
CA THR A 109 20.17 -8.07 11.14
C THR A 109 21.18 -7.47 12.09
N ALA A 110 21.77 -8.30 12.96
CA ALA A 110 22.93 -7.89 13.72
C ALA A 110 24.07 -7.44 12.79
N GLU A 111 24.85 -6.47 13.24
CA GLU A 111 26.03 -6.00 12.50
C GLU A 111 27.02 -7.16 12.28
N GLY A 112 27.46 -7.33 11.03
CA GLY A 112 28.36 -8.43 10.67
C GLY A 112 27.71 -9.81 10.50
N ALA A 113 26.38 -9.92 10.56
CA ALA A 113 25.68 -11.17 10.24
C ALA A 113 25.92 -11.57 8.76
N ALA A 114 26.77 -12.58 8.57
CA ALA A 114 27.18 -13.02 7.23
C ALA A 114 26.20 -14.03 6.61
N GLU A 115 25.76 -15.02 7.40
CA GLU A 115 24.92 -16.13 6.93
C GLU A 115 23.99 -16.64 8.04
N SER A 116 22.94 -17.38 7.66
CA SER A 116 22.06 -18.11 8.58
C SER A 116 22.71 -19.37 9.13
N ASP A 117 22.30 -19.80 10.32
CA ASP A 117 22.96 -20.88 11.08
C ASP A 117 22.48 -22.31 10.77
N GLY A 118 21.65 -22.48 9.74
CA GLY A 118 21.11 -23.79 9.37
C GLY A 118 21.96 -24.59 8.40
N PRO A 119 21.52 -25.82 8.06
CA PRO A 119 22.28 -26.76 7.23
C PRO A 119 22.50 -26.28 5.78
N LYS A 120 21.72 -25.28 5.33
CA LYS A 120 21.86 -24.63 4.02
C LYS A 120 22.02 -23.13 4.19
N ALA A 121 23.05 -22.69 4.90
CA ALA A 121 23.32 -21.28 5.20
C ALA A 121 23.08 -20.33 4.00
N LEU A 122 22.41 -19.20 4.27
CA LEU A 122 22.10 -18.16 3.30
C LEU A 122 22.54 -16.80 3.83
N ALA A 123 23.05 -15.94 2.94
CA ALA A 123 23.26 -14.54 3.26
C ALA A 123 21.91 -13.81 3.53
N PRO A 124 21.87 -12.78 4.39
CA PRO A 124 20.62 -12.10 4.80
C PRO A 124 19.67 -11.74 3.66
N GLY A 125 20.17 -11.07 2.61
CA GLY A 125 19.32 -10.67 1.48
C GLY A 125 18.68 -11.87 0.75
N GLN A 126 19.38 -13.01 0.67
CA GLN A 126 18.82 -14.22 0.08
C GLN A 126 17.82 -14.90 1.02
N TYR A 127 18.13 -14.91 2.32
CA TYR A 127 17.25 -15.47 3.36
C TYR A 127 15.89 -14.74 3.38
N TYR A 128 15.91 -13.42 3.54
CA TYR A 128 14.69 -12.61 3.61
C TYR A 128 13.97 -12.49 2.26
N GLY A 129 14.70 -12.58 1.14
CA GLY A 129 14.09 -12.75 -0.18
C GLY A 129 13.26 -14.04 -0.27
N ARG A 130 13.78 -15.16 0.25
CA ARG A 130 13.04 -16.43 0.31
C ARG A 130 11.88 -16.39 1.31
N LEU A 131 12.07 -15.78 2.48
CA LEU A 131 11.00 -15.59 3.45
C LEU A 131 9.85 -14.79 2.84
N THR A 132 10.17 -13.69 2.16
CA THR A 132 9.18 -12.87 1.46
C THR A 132 8.45 -13.64 0.38
N GLN A 133 9.16 -14.45 -0.42
CA GLN A 133 8.51 -15.30 -1.42
C GLN A 133 7.57 -16.32 -0.78
N ARG A 134 7.95 -16.93 0.36
CA ARG A 134 7.07 -17.84 1.11
C ARG A 134 5.86 -17.11 1.69
N MET A 135 6.02 -15.89 2.19
CA MET A 135 4.91 -15.05 2.66
C MET A 135 3.93 -14.75 1.52
N ILE A 136 4.43 -14.30 0.36
CA ILE A 136 3.59 -14.04 -0.81
C ILE A 136 2.84 -15.31 -1.20
N ASN A 137 3.54 -16.45 -1.33
CA ASN A 137 2.90 -17.71 -1.68
C ASN A 137 1.87 -18.16 -0.62
N GLY A 138 2.18 -17.99 0.66
CA GLY A 138 1.27 -18.33 1.77
C GLY A 138 -0.05 -17.55 1.70
N VAL A 139 -0.01 -16.31 1.21
CA VAL A 139 -1.19 -15.44 1.05
C VAL A 139 -1.91 -15.70 -0.28
N THR A 140 -1.19 -15.86 -1.39
CA THR A 140 -1.78 -15.92 -2.74
C THR A 140 -2.10 -17.33 -3.24
N ALA A 141 -1.53 -18.38 -2.63
CA ALA A 141 -1.74 -19.74 -3.12
C ALA A 141 -3.22 -20.13 -3.11
N MET A 142 -3.67 -20.68 -4.24
CA MET A 142 -4.98 -21.29 -4.39
C MET A 142 -5.03 -22.61 -3.60
N MET A 143 -5.73 -22.57 -2.46
CA MET A 143 -5.98 -23.74 -1.61
C MET A 143 -7.47 -24.12 -1.66
N THR A 144 -7.89 -25.11 -0.86
CA THR A 144 -9.29 -25.56 -0.79
C THR A 144 -10.27 -24.46 -0.42
N GLU A 145 -9.85 -23.49 0.40
CA GLU A 145 -10.62 -22.31 0.80
C GLU A 145 -10.43 -21.10 -0.14
N GLY A 146 -9.77 -21.30 -1.29
CA GLY A 146 -9.35 -20.23 -2.20
C GLY A 146 -8.04 -19.54 -1.78
N PRO A 147 -7.69 -18.42 -2.44
CA PRO A 147 -6.56 -17.58 -2.04
C PRO A 147 -6.95 -16.74 -0.82
N LEU A 148 -5.98 -16.33 0.01
CA LEU A 148 -6.28 -15.45 1.14
C LEU A 148 -6.48 -14.01 0.65
N TYR A 149 -5.52 -13.49 -0.10
CA TYR A 149 -5.56 -12.19 -0.79
C TYR A 149 -4.64 -12.23 -2.02
N GLU A 150 -4.87 -11.32 -2.96
CA GLU A 150 -3.85 -10.93 -3.93
C GLU A 150 -2.82 -10.00 -3.26
N VAL A 151 -1.58 -10.00 -3.77
CA VAL A 151 -0.48 -9.18 -3.22
C VAL A 151 0.16 -8.36 -4.33
N ASP A 152 0.26 -7.05 -4.12
CA ASP A 152 1.00 -6.12 -4.97
C ASP A 152 2.28 -5.64 -4.28
N MET A 153 3.42 -5.87 -4.93
CA MET A 153 4.75 -5.51 -4.43
C MET A 153 5.38 -4.34 -5.20
N ARG A 154 4.64 -3.65 -6.07
CA ARG A 154 5.20 -2.63 -6.98
C ARG A 154 5.67 -1.36 -6.29
N LEU A 155 5.17 -1.07 -5.09
CA LEU A 155 5.54 0.12 -4.31
C LEU A 155 6.82 -0.04 -3.48
N ARG A 156 7.49 -1.19 -3.53
CA ARG A 156 8.78 -1.40 -2.85
C ARG A 156 9.91 -0.60 -3.51
N PRO A 157 11.01 -0.31 -2.79
CA PRO A 157 12.18 0.35 -3.37
C PRO A 157 12.65 -0.26 -4.69
N SER A 158 12.90 0.57 -5.70
CA SER A 158 13.23 0.16 -7.08
C SER A 158 12.14 -0.64 -7.82
N GLY A 159 10.91 -0.65 -7.30
CA GLY A 159 9.75 -1.29 -7.89
C GLY A 159 9.99 -2.76 -8.26
N THR A 160 9.54 -3.19 -9.44
CA THR A 160 9.70 -4.58 -9.92
C THR A 160 11.15 -5.02 -10.12
N LYS A 161 12.09 -4.06 -10.25
CA LYS A 161 13.52 -4.33 -10.42
C LYS A 161 14.26 -4.44 -9.08
N GLY A 162 13.64 -4.00 -7.98
CA GLY A 162 14.20 -4.10 -6.65
C GLY A 162 14.11 -5.49 -6.03
N PRO A 163 14.89 -5.76 -4.98
CA PRO A 163 14.80 -7.01 -4.23
C PRO A 163 13.40 -7.17 -3.62
N LEU A 164 12.98 -8.42 -3.36
CA LEU A 164 11.69 -8.69 -2.71
C LEU A 164 11.66 -8.21 -1.25
N ALA A 165 12.81 -8.26 -0.57
CA ALA A 165 13.01 -7.74 0.77
C ALA A 165 14.19 -6.76 0.77
N THR A 166 14.04 -5.63 1.45
CA THR A 166 15.11 -4.63 1.59
C THR A 166 15.57 -4.55 3.05
N SER A 167 16.84 -4.27 3.30
CA SER A 167 17.28 -4.02 4.67
C SER A 167 16.74 -2.66 5.16
N LEU A 168 16.58 -2.48 6.47
CA LEU A 168 16.15 -1.19 7.04
C LEU A 168 17.10 -0.06 6.64
N THR A 169 18.41 -0.32 6.62
CA THR A 169 19.42 0.64 6.15
C THR A 169 19.21 1.00 4.67
N ALA A 170 19.02 0.01 3.79
CA ALA A 170 18.80 0.26 2.37
C ALA A 170 17.46 0.93 2.10
N PHE A 171 16.42 0.64 2.87
CA PHE A 171 15.13 1.32 2.82
C PHE A 171 15.29 2.82 3.09
N ARG A 172 16.01 3.19 4.16
CA ARG A 172 16.29 4.59 4.52
C ARG A 172 17.10 5.27 3.42
N GLN A 173 18.19 4.65 2.98
CA GLN A 173 19.07 5.20 1.95
C GLN A 173 18.31 5.42 0.63
N TYR A 174 17.47 4.47 0.20
CA TYR A 174 16.69 4.62 -1.02
C TYR A 174 15.79 5.85 -0.97
N HIS A 175 15.09 6.04 0.16
CA HIS A 175 14.16 7.16 0.31
C HIS A 175 14.84 8.52 0.48
N ASP A 176 16.08 8.53 0.96
CA ASP A 176 16.91 9.73 1.07
C ASP A 176 17.52 10.13 -0.29
N GLU A 177 18.09 9.17 -1.02
CA GLU A 177 18.94 9.47 -2.19
C GLU A 177 18.25 9.28 -3.55
N SER A 178 17.23 8.41 -3.64
CA SER A 178 16.76 7.88 -4.93
C SER A 178 15.25 7.93 -5.16
N ALA A 179 14.45 8.10 -4.10
CA ALA A 179 13.00 8.03 -4.22
C ALA A 179 12.42 9.24 -4.97
N TRP A 180 11.49 8.95 -5.86
CA TRP A 180 10.72 9.98 -6.55
C TRP A 180 9.73 10.63 -5.58
N THR A 181 9.34 11.89 -5.84
CA THR A 181 8.37 12.63 -5.02
C THR A 181 7.07 11.85 -4.81
N TRP A 182 6.56 11.17 -5.85
CA TRP A 182 5.34 10.37 -5.75
C TRP A 182 5.50 9.13 -4.85
N GLU A 183 6.70 8.55 -4.73
CA GLU A 183 6.97 7.45 -3.79
C GLU A 183 6.92 7.95 -2.36
N ARG A 184 7.48 9.14 -2.09
CA ARG A 184 7.36 9.81 -0.77
C ARG A 184 5.91 10.17 -0.47
N MET A 185 5.13 10.63 -1.46
CA MET A 185 3.69 10.85 -1.29
C MET A 185 2.95 9.55 -0.92
N ALA A 186 3.25 8.44 -1.59
CA ALA A 186 2.65 7.15 -1.27
C ALA A 186 2.97 6.68 0.16
N LEU A 187 4.18 6.99 0.67
CA LEU A 187 4.59 6.66 2.04
C LEU A 187 3.76 7.35 3.13
N VAL A 188 3.07 8.45 2.84
CA VAL A 188 2.21 9.12 3.84
C VAL A 188 1.20 8.15 4.44
N ARG A 189 0.66 7.23 3.62
CA ARG A 189 -0.31 6.19 4.03
C ARG A 189 0.34 4.91 4.54
N ALA A 190 1.66 4.81 4.54
CA ALA A 190 2.38 3.58 4.88
C ALA A 190 2.42 3.33 6.39
N ARG A 191 2.34 2.06 6.79
CA ARG A 191 2.56 1.65 8.19
C ARG A 191 3.04 0.22 8.25
N ALA A 192 3.95 -0.06 9.17
CA ALA A 192 4.30 -1.43 9.52
C ALA A 192 3.11 -2.09 10.23
N VAL A 193 2.66 -3.24 9.73
CA VAL A 193 1.45 -3.94 10.22
C VAL A 193 1.78 -5.20 10.99
N ALA A 194 2.81 -5.94 10.55
CA ALA A 194 3.33 -7.12 11.22
C ALA A 194 4.86 -7.04 11.30
N GLY A 195 5.45 -7.69 12.29
CA GLY A 195 6.90 -7.81 12.39
C GLY A 195 7.33 -8.65 13.59
N THR A 196 8.59 -9.06 13.57
CA THR A 196 9.25 -9.74 14.69
C THR A 196 10.03 -8.73 15.54
N GLY A 197 10.08 -8.97 16.85
CA GLY A 197 10.80 -8.10 17.79
C GLY A 197 10.31 -6.65 17.74
N ASP A 198 11.22 -5.68 17.73
CA ASP A 198 10.88 -4.25 17.72
C ASP A 198 10.97 -3.61 16.32
N LEU A 199 11.29 -4.40 15.28
CA LEU A 199 11.51 -3.91 13.92
C LEU A 199 10.29 -3.18 13.34
N LYS A 200 9.07 -3.59 13.71
CA LYS A 200 7.84 -2.89 13.30
C LYS A 200 7.88 -1.41 13.69
N ASP A 201 8.28 -1.11 14.92
CA ASP A 201 8.35 0.26 15.43
C ASP A 201 9.53 1.02 14.82
N ARG A 202 10.67 0.34 14.62
CA ARG A 202 11.85 0.92 13.96
C ARG A 202 11.55 1.32 12.52
N VAL A 203 10.78 0.51 11.79
CA VAL A 203 10.35 0.82 10.41
C VAL A 203 9.35 1.97 10.40
N ASN A 204 8.39 2.02 11.32
CA ASN A 204 7.49 3.17 11.44
C ASN A 204 8.27 4.47 11.71
N ARG A 205 9.26 4.45 12.62
CA ARG A 205 10.16 5.59 12.84
C ARG A 205 10.96 5.97 11.61
N ALA A 206 11.40 4.99 10.80
CA ALA A 206 12.11 5.26 9.55
C ALA A 206 11.20 5.91 8.50
N ILE A 207 9.94 5.46 8.39
CA ILE A 207 8.93 6.09 7.53
C ILE A 207 8.69 7.53 8.00
N ASP A 208 8.50 7.75 9.30
CA ASP A 208 8.30 9.10 9.84
C ASP A 208 9.50 10.00 9.55
N ALA A 209 10.73 9.52 9.76
CA ALA A 209 11.93 10.28 9.44
C ALA A 209 11.98 10.68 7.97
N VAL A 210 11.74 9.75 7.05
CA VAL A 210 11.69 10.02 5.60
C VAL A 210 10.64 11.08 5.24
N LEU A 211 9.49 11.08 5.91
CA LEU A 211 8.42 12.04 5.64
C LEU A 211 8.72 13.44 6.20
N HIS A 212 9.53 13.55 7.26
CA HIS A 212 9.93 14.82 7.86
C HIS A 212 11.15 15.47 7.19
N GLU A 213 11.86 14.75 6.31
CA GLU A 213 12.94 15.34 5.54
C GLU A 213 12.42 16.48 4.64
N PRO A 214 13.09 17.66 4.62
CA PRO A 214 12.66 18.81 3.84
C PRO A 214 12.42 18.47 2.36
N VAL A 215 11.42 19.14 1.79
CA VAL A 215 11.06 19.04 0.37
C VAL A 215 11.10 20.43 -0.27
N ASP A 216 11.52 20.50 -1.53
CA ASP A 216 11.28 21.69 -2.34
C ASP A 216 9.77 21.82 -2.59
N PRO A 217 9.12 22.90 -2.13
CA PRO A 217 7.70 23.10 -2.30
C PRO A 217 7.19 23.15 -3.74
N GLU A 218 7.92 23.85 -4.61
CA GLU A 218 7.51 24.07 -5.99
C GLU A 218 7.69 22.78 -6.78
N LYS A 219 8.79 22.07 -6.53
CA LYS A 219 9.02 20.74 -7.09
C LYS A 219 7.94 19.75 -6.63
N LEU A 220 7.61 19.71 -5.33
CA LEU A 220 6.58 18.83 -4.79
C LEU A 220 5.22 19.08 -5.47
N LEU A 221 4.81 20.34 -5.56
CA LEU A 221 3.56 20.73 -6.19
C LEU A 221 3.51 20.32 -7.68
N ARG A 222 4.57 20.62 -8.43
CA ARG A 222 4.67 20.26 -9.85
C ARG A 222 4.63 18.74 -10.05
N ASP A 223 5.43 18.00 -9.29
CA ASP A 223 5.49 16.54 -9.40
C ASP A 223 4.15 15.88 -9.05
N ALA A 224 3.43 16.41 -8.04
CA ALA A 224 2.10 15.94 -7.67
C ALA A 224 1.09 16.15 -8.80
N ALA A 225 1.05 17.35 -9.40
CA ALA A 225 0.16 17.68 -10.52
C ALA A 225 0.49 16.82 -11.76
N ASP A 226 1.76 16.77 -12.17
CA ASP A 226 2.22 16.03 -13.33
C ASP A 226 1.93 14.52 -13.20
N MET A 227 2.23 13.94 -12.04
CA MET A 227 1.98 12.53 -11.80
C MET A 227 0.48 12.23 -11.84
N ARG A 228 -0.36 13.09 -11.25
CA ARG A 228 -1.81 12.89 -11.28
C ARG A 228 -2.37 13.01 -12.70
N ALA A 229 -1.87 13.96 -13.48
CA ALA A 229 -2.24 14.13 -14.89
C ALA A 229 -1.85 12.91 -15.73
N ARG A 230 -0.65 12.35 -15.51
CA ARG A 230 -0.22 11.08 -16.16
C ARG A 230 -1.17 9.93 -15.83
N ILE A 231 -1.52 9.74 -14.55
CA ILE A 231 -2.48 8.71 -14.13
C ILE A 231 -3.85 8.92 -14.79
N ALA A 232 -4.34 10.17 -14.87
CA ALA A 232 -5.62 10.48 -15.51
C ALA A 232 -5.62 10.12 -17.00
N LYS A 233 -4.48 10.28 -17.68
CA LYS A 233 -4.33 9.96 -19.10
C LYS A 233 -4.23 8.46 -19.36
N GLU A 234 -3.58 7.72 -18.46
CA GLU A 234 -3.42 6.26 -18.58
C GLU A 234 -4.68 5.50 -18.14
N LYS A 235 -5.38 5.99 -17.11
CA LYS A 235 -6.60 5.42 -16.53
C LYS A 235 -7.76 6.38 -16.72
N VAL A 236 -8.11 6.63 -17.98
CA VAL A 236 -9.29 7.43 -18.30
C VAL A 236 -10.52 6.69 -17.79
N SER A 237 -11.25 7.32 -16.88
CA SER A 237 -12.59 6.89 -16.51
C SER A 237 -13.58 7.97 -16.91
N ASP A 238 -14.47 7.62 -17.83
CA ASP A 238 -15.70 8.34 -18.14
C ASP A 238 -16.92 7.75 -17.40
N CYS A 239 -16.68 6.77 -16.52
CA CYS A 239 -17.70 6.07 -15.75
C CYS A 239 -17.74 6.60 -14.31
N ILE A 240 -18.88 7.17 -13.90
CA ILE A 240 -19.09 7.68 -12.54
C ILE A 240 -18.94 6.61 -11.45
N TRP A 241 -19.08 5.32 -11.81
CA TRP A 241 -18.97 4.20 -10.89
C TRP A 241 -17.53 3.75 -10.64
N ASP A 242 -16.56 4.16 -11.48
CA ASP A 242 -15.14 4.00 -11.16
C ASP A 242 -14.69 5.15 -10.25
N VAL A 243 -15.27 5.17 -9.05
CA VAL A 243 -15.02 6.18 -8.00
C VAL A 243 -13.55 6.24 -7.57
N LYS A 244 -12.76 5.22 -7.93
CA LYS A 244 -11.31 5.21 -7.69
C LYS A 244 -10.61 6.20 -8.61
N ASN A 245 -10.78 6.06 -9.93
CA ASN A 245 -9.99 6.81 -10.91
C ASN A 245 -10.69 8.07 -11.46
N LEU A 246 -12.00 8.23 -11.19
CA LEU A 246 -12.78 9.43 -11.51
C LEU A 246 -12.07 10.70 -11.01
N ARG A 247 -12.12 11.80 -11.79
CA ARG A 247 -11.70 13.12 -11.29
C ARG A 247 -12.64 13.53 -10.14
N GLY A 248 -12.07 13.89 -9.00
CA GLY A 248 -12.80 14.07 -7.73
C GLY A 248 -13.09 12.78 -6.95
N GLY A 249 -12.60 11.64 -7.45
CA GLY A 249 -12.70 10.34 -6.79
C GLY A 249 -11.64 10.15 -5.69
N LEU A 250 -11.51 8.89 -5.24
CA LEU A 250 -10.62 8.50 -4.14
C LEU A 250 -9.15 8.85 -4.39
N VAL A 251 -8.68 8.76 -5.63
CA VAL A 251 -7.29 9.10 -5.98
C VAL A 251 -7.03 10.60 -5.81
N ASP A 252 -7.96 11.47 -6.18
CA ASP A 252 -7.79 12.93 -6.06
C ASP A 252 -7.73 13.34 -4.58
N ILE A 253 -8.61 12.80 -3.75
CA ILE A 253 -8.60 13.02 -2.28
C ILE A 253 -7.25 12.58 -1.69
N ALA A 254 -6.78 11.39 -2.06
CA ALA A 254 -5.50 10.87 -1.58
C ALA A 254 -4.33 11.77 -1.98
N PHE A 255 -4.29 12.24 -3.24
CA PHE A 255 -3.24 13.13 -3.71
C PHE A 255 -3.23 14.47 -2.97
N ILE A 256 -4.41 15.08 -2.74
CA ILE A 256 -4.53 16.34 -1.97
C ILE A 256 -3.94 16.15 -0.57
N ILE A 257 -4.35 15.10 0.14
CA ILE A 257 -3.87 14.82 1.50
C ILE A 257 -2.36 14.57 1.51
N GLN A 258 -1.85 13.75 0.59
CA GLN A 258 -0.43 13.42 0.52
C GLN A 258 0.43 14.65 0.22
N TYR A 259 -0.01 15.48 -0.74
CA TYR A 259 0.63 16.75 -1.07
C TYR A 259 0.66 17.69 0.13
N LEU A 260 -0.51 17.99 0.71
CA LEU A 260 -0.61 18.93 1.83
C LEU A 260 0.15 18.44 3.07
N THR A 261 0.12 17.13 3.34
CA THR A 261 0.89 16.55 4.45
C THR A 261 2.38 16.80 4.24
N LEU A 262 2.97 16.37 3.11
CA LEU A 262 4.39 16.57 2.85
C LEU A 262 4.79 18.05 2.79
N ARG A 263 3.91 18.90 2.25
CA ARG A 263 4.15 20.35 2.14
C ARG A 263 4.30 21.02 3.51
N HIS A 264 3.59 20.52 4.53
CA HIS A 264 3.39 21.21 5.80
C HIS A 264 3.86 20.42 7.04
N ILE A 265 4.29 19.16 6.89
CA ILE A 265 4.72 18.32 8.02
C ILE A 265 5.93 18.88 8.78
N GLY A 266 6.80 19.67 8.13
CA GLY A 266 7.91 20.36 8.79
C GLY A 266 7.45 21.41 9.82
N ASP A 267 6.36 22.12 9.53
CA ASP A 267 5.76 23.13 10.42
C ASP A 267 4.74 22.52 11.39
N HIS A 268 4.13 21.39 10.99
CA HIS A 268 3.11 20.68 11.73
C HIS A 268 3.43 19.17 11.82
N PRO A 269 4.35 18.75 12.71
CA PRO A 269 4.82 17.36 12.77
C PRO A 269 3.71 16.31 12.98
N ASP A 270 2.69 16.69 13.76
CA ASP A 270 1.57 15.78 14.10
C ASP A 270 0.48 15.71 13.03
N ILE A 271 0.63 16.39 11.88
CA ILE A 271 -0.42 16.51 10.85
C ILE A 271 -0.64 15.20 10.08
N ARG A 272 0.33 14.29 10.12
CA ARG A 272 0.28 13.01 9.42
C ARG A 272 -0.73 12.07 10.07
N ASP A 273 -1.59 11.47 9.26
CA ASP A 273 -2.30 10.23 9.60
C ASP A 273 -2.42 9.31 8.38
N PRO A 274 -2.20 8.00 8.51
CA PRO A 274 -2.43 7.10 7.38
C PRO A 274 -3.88 7.04 6.91
N ASN A 275 -4.87 7.24 7.80
CA ASN A 275 -6.29 7.20 7.46
C ASN A 275 -6.77 8.53 6.87
N THR A 276 -7.58 8.48 5.80
CA THR A 276 -8.04 9.67 5.07
C THR A 276 -8.85 10.61 5.94
N MET A 277 -9.81 10.11 6.73
CA MET A 277 -10.68 10.96 7.55
C MET A 277 -9.91 11.63 8.67
N ASP A 278 -9.03 10.88 9.33
CA ASP A 278 -8.18 11.38 10.41
C ASP A 278 -7.15 12.41 9.86
N SER A 279 -6.60 12.17 8.67
CA SER A 279 -5.75 13.12 7.95
C SER A 279 -6.48 14.42 7.63
N LEU A 280 -7.70 14.36 7.07
CA LEU A 280 -8.49 15.55 6.76
C LEU A 280 -8.77 16.38 8.01
N ALA A 281 -9.13 15.73 9.12
CA ALA A 281 -9.34 16.40 10.40
C ALA A 281 -8.06 17.09 10.91
N LYS A 282 -6.91 16.41 10.88
CA LYS A 282 -5.62 17.00 11.29
C LYS A 282 -5.19 18.16 10.40
N LEU A 283 -5.34 18.04 9.08
CA LEU A 283 -5.07 19.12 8.13
C LEU A 283 -5.94 20.36 8.40
N ARG A 284 -7.22 20.16 8.72
CA ARG A 284 -8.13 21.24 9.12
C ARG A 284 -7.72 21.88 10.45
N ASP A 285 -7.43 21.07 11.46
CA ASP A 285 -7.12 21.56 12.81
C ASP A 285 -5.79 22.33 12.85
N ALA A 286 -4.84 21.93 11.99
CA ALA A 286 -3.59 22.67 11.73
C ALA A 286 -3.80 23.94 10.86
N ARG A 287 -5.01 24.18 10.35
CA ARG A 287 -5.36 25.29 9.44
C ARG A 287 -4.64 25.26 8.09
N VAL A 288 -4.15 24.09 7.69
CA VAL A 288 -3.60 23.84 6.35
C VAL A 288 -4.72 23.68 5.33
N LEU A 289 -5.83 23.06 5.73
CA LEU A 289 -7.00 22.86 4.89
C LEU A 289 -8.19 23.69 5.38
N ALA A 290 -8.84 24.41 4.47
CA ALA A 290 -10.03 25.19 4.81
C ALA A 290 -11.17 24.28 5.30
N PRO A 291 -11.96 24.69 6.32
CA PRO A 291 -13.03 23.84 6.88
C PRO A 291 -14.01 23.30 5.85
N HIS A 292 -14.44 24.14 4.89
CA HIS A 292 -15.38 23.73 3.85
C HIS A 292 -14.78 22.71 2.85
N HIS A 293 -13.47 22.78 2.55
CA HIS A 293 -12.78 21.77 1.76
C HIS A 293 -12.72 20.43 2.50
N CYS A 294 -12.39 20.48 3.80
CA CYS A 294 -12.39 19.31 4.67
C CYS A 294 -13.76 18.63 4.70
N GLU A 295 -14.83 19.38 4.98
CA GLU A 295 -16.21 18.85 5.04
C GLU A 295 -16.66 18.26 3.70
N THR A 296 -16.26 18.86 2.58
CA THR A 296 -16.57 18.36 1.24
C THR A 296 -15.86 17.04 0.97
N MET A 297 -14.56 16.95 1.22
CA MET A 297 -13.80 15.72 1.00
C MET A 297 -14.17 14.59 1.98
N MET A 298 -14.53 14.90 3.23
CA MET A 298 -15.01 13.91 4.20
C MET A 298 -16.32 13.27 3.74
N ARG A 299 -17.29 14.09 3.29
CA ARG A 299 -18.55 13.59 2.73
C ARG A 299 -18.33 12.77 1.46
N ALA A 300 -17.42 13.23 0.60
CA ALA A 300 -17.04 12.49 -0.60
C ALA A 300 -16.42 11.13 -0.26
N GLN A 301 -15.51 11.07 0.71
CA GLN A 301 -14.87 9.83 1.16
C GLN A 301 -15.90 8.83 1.69
N GLU A 302 -16.85 9.28 2.51
CA GLU A 302 -17.95 8.44 3.01
C GLU A 302 -18.81 7.88 1.87
N LEU A 303 -19.20 8.74 0.91
CA LEU A 303 -19.97 8.33 -0.26
C LEU A 303 -19.20 7.29 -1.10
N TRP A 304 -17.94 7.56 -1.45
CA TRP A 304 -17.12 6.69 -2.27
C TRP A 304 -16.86 5.33 -1.62
N MET A 305 -16.53 5.32 -0.32
CA MET A 305 -16.30 4.07 0.40
C MET A 305 -17.60 3.29 0.65
N GLY A 306 -18.73 3.98 0.84
CA GLY A 306 -20.06 3.38 0.90
C GLY A 306 -20.42 2.64 -0.38
N LEU A 307 -20.34 3.33 -1.53
CA LEU A 307 -20.66 2.77 -2.83
C LEU A 307 -19.68 1.65 -3.22
N LEU A 308 -18.37 1.89 -3.08
CA LEU A 308 -17.35 0.91 -3.43
C LEU A 308 -17.45 -0.36 -2.57
N GLY A 309 -17.80 -0.21 -1.29
CA GLY A 309 -18.01 -1.35 -0.40
C GLY A 309 -19.14 -2.26 -0.86
N ILE A 310 -20.31 -1.69 -1.15
CA ILE A 310 -21.47 -2.44 -1.66
C ILE A 310 -21.16 -3.10 -3.02
N LEU A 311 -20.54 -2.37 -3.94
CA LEU A 311 -20.18 -2.92 -5.25
C LEU A 311 -19.18 -4.06 -5.13
N ALA A 312 -18.15 -3.93 -4.29
CA ALA A 312 -17.13 -4.96 -4.09
C ALA A 312 -17.69 -6.27 -3.49
N GLU A 313 -18.83 -6.24 -2.82
CA GLU A 313 -19.47 -7.41 -2.23
C GLU A 313 -20.55 -8.04 -3.14
N THR A 314 -21.05 -7.31 -4.13
CA THR A 314 -22.24 -7.70 -4.90
C THR A 314 -21.99 -7.94 -6.37
N ILE A 315 -20.90 -7.42 -6.92
CA ILE A 315 -20.53 -7.60 -8.32
C ILE A 315 -19.05 -7.93 -8.48
N GLU A 316 -18.72 -8.61 -9.57
CA GLU A 316 -17.33 -8.83 -9.96
C GLU A 316 -16.82 -7.66 -10.81
N GLY A 317 -15.70 -7.06 -10.38
CA GLY A 317 -15.08 -5.94 -11.07
C GLY A 317 -15.78 -4.59 -10.86
N THR A 318 -15.55 -3.65 -11.79
CA THR A 318 -16.13 -2.31 -11.74
C THR A 318 -17.46 -2.28 -12.50
N LEU A 319 -18.47 -1.59 -11.95
CA LEU A 319 -19.71 -1.35 -12.66
C LEU A 319 -19.44 -0.44 -13.86
N THR A 320 -19.64 -0.96 -15.08
CA THR A 320 -19.49 -0.18 -16.31
C THR A 320 -20.81 0.47 -16.69
N LYS A 321 -20.75 1.53 -17.52
CA LYS A 321 -21.93 2.24 -18.02
C LYS A 321 -22.94 1.29 -18.68
N ASP A 322 -22.46 0.36 -19.48
CA ASP A 322 -23.25 -0.65 -20.20
C ASP A 322 -23.86 -1.71 -19.28
N LYS A 323 -23.33 -1.88 -18.06
CA LYS A 323 -23.87 -2.80 -17.05
C LYS A 323 -24.80 -2.11 -16.04
N GLU A 324 -24.89 -0.78 -16.05
CA GLU A 324 -25.78 -0.01 -15.16
C GLU A 324 -27.24 -0.46 -15.30
N GLU A 325 -27.72 -0.67 -16.53
CA GLU A 325 -29.10 -1.11 -16.80
C GLU A 325 -29.37 -2.56 -16.35
N GLN A 326 -28.32 -3.33 -16.08
CA GLN A 326 -28.39 -4.74 -15.73
C GLN A 326 -28.32 -4.98 -14.21
N ILE A 327 -28.10 -3.93 -13.42
CA ILE A 327 -28.06 -4.08 -11.96
C ILE A 327 -29.45 -4.48 -11.43
N SER A 328 -29.45 -5.36 -10.43
CA SER A 328 -30.70 -5.76 -9.80
C SER A 328 -31.34 -4.57 -9.08
N ARG A 329 -32.67 -4.58 -8.97
CA ARG A 329 -33.41 -3.57 -8.19
C ARG A 329 -32.97 -3.55 -6.71
N ALA A 330 -32.58 -4.70 -6.15
CA ALA A 330 -32.06 -4.79 -4.80
C ALA A 330 -30.75 -4.00 -4.66
N LEU A 331 -29.78 -4.25 -5.55
CA LEU A 331 -28.50 -3.54 -5.57
C LEU A 331 -28.70 -2.02 -5.77
N ALA A 332 -29.55 -1.62 -6.72
CA ALA A 332 -29.86 -0.20 -6.93
C ALA A 332 -30.40 0.47 -5.66
N ASN A 333 -31.32 -0.20 -4.95
CA ASN A 333 -31.86 0.30 -3.68
C ASN A 333 -30.80 0.40 -2.57
N ASP A 334 -29.86 -0.54 -2.51
CA ASP A 334 -28.81 -0.52 -1.50
C ASP A 334 -27.79 0.60 -1.78
N LEU A 335 -27.45 0.84 -3.04
CA LEU A 335 -26.60 1.97 -3.47
C LEU A 335 -27.26 3.32 -3.15
N VAL A 336 -28.55 3.48 -3.47
CA VAL A 336 -29.32 4.70 -3.14
C VAL A 336 -29.33 4.94 -1.64
N ARG A 337 -29.57 3.88 -0.86
CA ARG A 337 -29.66 3.98 0.59
C ARG A 337 -28.32 4.28 1.25
N VAL A 338 -27.24 3.61 0.86
CA VAL A 338 -25.92 3.84 1.47
C VAL A 338 -25.42 5.27 1.20
N ALA A 339 -25.77 5.82 0.04
CA ALA A 339 -25.49 7.21 -0.29
C ALA A 339 -26.44 8.23 0.37
N GLY A 340 -27.56 7.78 0.95
CA GLY A 340 -28.61 8.68 1.44
C GLY A 340 -29.34 9.45 0.33
N ALA A 341 -29.36 8.94 -0.90
CA ALA A 341 -30.06 9.53 -2.02
C ALA A 341 -31.57 9.21 -1.99
N ALA A 342 -32.39 10.02 -2.67
CA ALA A 342 -33.83 9.80 -2.76
C ALA A 342 -34.20 8.64 -3.71
N ASP A 343 -33.50 8.55 -4.84
CA ASP A 343 -33.66 7.55 -5.88
C ASP A 343 -32.34 7.38 -6.65
N PHE A 344 -32.32 6.45 -7.62
CA PHE A 344 -31.11 6.10 -8.36
C PHE A 344 -30.60 7.24 -9.26
N ASP A 345 -31.50 8.04 -9.84
CA ASP A 345 -31.09 9.21 -10.62
C ASP A 345 -30.55 10.34 -9.71
N GLY A 346 -31.12 10.50 -8.53
CA GLY A 346 -30.62 11.37 -7.47
C GLY A 346 -29.24 10.95 -6.97
N LEU A 347 -29.00 9.64 -6.83
CA LEU A 347 -27.66 9.11 -6.54
C LEU A 347 -26.66 9.53 -7.63
N LYS A 348 -26.99 9.33 -8.92
CA LYS A 348 -26.09 9.71 -10.02
C LYS A 348 -25.78 11.20 -10.02
N ARG A 349 -26.78 12.06 -9.80
CA ARG A 349 -26.56 13.51 -9.65
C ARG A 349 -25.64 13.82 -8.47
N MET A 350 -25.90 13.23 -7.31
CA MET A 350 -25.08 13.41 -6.11
C MET A 350 -23.62 12.99 -6.36
N MET A 351 -23.39 11.87 -7.06
CA MET A 351 -22.04 11.42 -7.42
C MET A 351 -21.34 12.43 -8.33
N ILE A 352 -22.01 12.92 -9.39
CA ILE A 352 -21.44 13.89 -10.31
C ILE A 352 -21.10 15.21 -9.59
N GLU A 353 -22.01 15.73 -8.79
CA GLU A 353 -21.82 16.97 -8.02
C GLU A 353 -20.69 16.84 -6.99
N THR A 354 -20.63 15.70 -6.30
CA THR A 354 -19.57 15.41 -5.32
C THR A 354 -18.20 15.31 -5.99
N ALA A 355 -18.13 14.59 -7.12
CA ALA A 355 -16.90 14.46 -7.89
C ALA A 355 -16.44 15.83 -8.41
N GLN A 356 -17.36 16.65 -8.96
CA GLN A 356 -17.01 17.99 -9.40
C GLN A 356 -16.49 18.86 -8.25
N ALA A 357 -17.15 18.85 -7.10
CA ALA A 357 -16.74 19.65 -5.94
C ALA A 357 -15.33 19.27 -5.44
N VAL A 358 -15.00 17.96 -5.36
CA VAL A 358 -13.65 17.53 -4.99
C VAL A 358 -12.63 17.87 -6.07
N PHE A 359 -13.01 17.76 -7.35
CA PHE A 359 -12.11 18.12 -8.44
C PHE A 359 -11.83 19.63 -8.48
N ASP A 360 -12.81 20.48 -8.16
CA ASP A 360 -12.60 21.92 -8.03
C ASP A 360 -11.60 22.24 -6.90
N ILE A 361 -11.71 21.54 -5.76
CA ILE A 361 -10.72 21.63 -4.67
C ILE A 361 -9.33 21.18 -5.15
N PHE A 362 -9.25 20.07 -5.90
CA PHE A 362 -7.98 19.60 -6.45
C PHE A 362 -7.36 20.67 -7.36
N ARG A 363 -8.17 21.31 -8.20
CA ARG A 363 -7.69 22.36 -9.10
C ARG A 363 -7.18 23.58 -8.33
N GLU A 364 -7.95 24.05 -7.37
CA GLU A 364 -7.58 25.21 -6.55
C GLU A 364 -6.28 24.97 -5.76
N LEU A 365 -6.11 23.77 -5.20
CA LEU A 365 -4.98 23.48 -4.31
C LEU A 365 -3.74 22.94 -5.04
N VAL A 366 -3.90 22.35 -6.22
CA VAL A 366 -2.84 21.63 -6.93
C VAL A 366 -2.69 22.11 -8.37
N ASP A 367 -3.67 21.92 -9.25
CA ASP A 367 -3.48 22.16 -10.69
C ASP A 367 -3.23 23.64 -11.03
N GLU A 368 -4.01 24.56 -10.47
CA GLU A 368 -3.89 26.00 -10.77
C GLU A 368 -2.60 26.59 -10.20
N PRO A 369 -2.24 26.34 -8.92
CA PRO A 369 -0.94 26.75 -8.39
C PRO A 369 0.25 26.14 -9.16
N ALA A 370 0.16 24.87 -9.60
CA ALA A 370 1.22 24.24 -10.36
C ALA A 370 1.39 24.84 -11.76
N ALA A 371 0.29 25.28 -12.40
CA ALA A 371 0.30 25.93 -13.70
C ALA A 371 0.92 27.34 -13.66
N ASP A 372 0.81 28.02 -12.51
CA ASP A 372 1.40 29.35 -12.28
C ASP A 372 2.90 29.30 -11.96
N LEU A 373 3.45 28.13 -11.66
CA LEU A 373 4.89 27.98 -11.42
C LEU A 373 5.69 28.25 -12.70
N PRO A 374 6.87 28.90 -12.60
CA PRO A 374 7.76 29.04 -13.74
C PRO A 374 8.11 27.67 -14.33
N PRO A 375 8.41 27.54 -15.63
CA PRO A 375 8.86 26.26 -16.18
C PRO A 375 10.07 25.75 -15.40
N ALA A 376 10.09 24.44 -15.12
CA ALA A 376 11.22 23.84 -14.42
C ALA A 376 12.51 24.20 -15.16
N LEU A 377 13.52 24.67 -14.43
CA LEU A 377 14.88 24.69 -14.95
C LEU A 377 15.21 23.24 -15.30
N GLU A 378 15.71 22.97 -16.51
CA GLU A 378 16.06 21.61 -16.95
C GLU A 378 17.04 21.00 -15.94
N GLU A 379 16.55 20.17 -15.03
CA GLU A 379 17.39 19.31 -14.21
C GLU A 379 17.91 18.20 -15.12
N GLU A 380 19.24 18.15 -15.30
CA GLU A 380 19.88 17.00 -15.92
C GLU A 380 19.41 15.74 -15.18
N PRO A 381 18.95 14.69 -15.90
CA PRO A 381 18.55 13.45 -15.25
C PRO A 381 19.70 12.94 -14.38
N PRO A 382 19.42 12.37 -13.20
CA PRO A 382 20.46 11.83 -12.33
C PRO A 382 21.34 10.90 -13.14
N ALA A 383 22.66 11.13 -13.07
CA ALA A 383 23.63 10.35 -13.82
C ALA A 383 23.36 8.85 -13.60
N PRO A 384 23.37 8.02 -14.66
CA PRO A 384 23.15 6.59 -14.49
C PRO A 384 24.14 6.08 -13.45
N VAL A 385 23.62 5.39 -12.43
CA VAL A 385 24.42 4.70 -11.41
C VAL A 385 25.45 3.87 -12.17
N ARG A 386 26.72 4.30 -12.13
CA ARG A 386 27.78 3.57 -12.78
C ARG A 386 27.80 2.19 -12.14
N PRO A 387 27.71 1.10 -12.92
CA PRO A 387 27.95 -0.22 -12.35
C PRO A 387 29.33 -0.18 -11.70
N ASP A 388 29.38 -0.54 -10.43
CA ASP A 388 30.61 -0.73 -9.68
C ASP A 388 31.56 -1.56 -10.56
N PRO A 389 32.77 -1.07 -10.89
CA PRO A 389 33.68 -1.82 -11.75
C PRO A 389 34.01 -3.13 -11.05
N ARG A 390 33.37 -4.22 -11.50
CA ARG A 390 33.73 -5.57 -11.09
C ARG A 390 35.24 -5.70 -11.20
N PRO A 391 35.96 -6.13 -10.14
CA PRO A 391 37.37 -6.40 -10.26
C PRO A 391 37.55 -7.41 -11.39
N THR A 392 38.30 -7.02 -12.42
CA THR A 392 38.68 -7.92 -13.51
C THR A 392 39.44 -9.11 -12.91
N PRO A 393 39.11 -10.35 -13.29
CA PRO A 393 39.91 -11.49 -12.87
C PRO A 393 41.32 -11.30 -13.44
N SER A 394 42.30 -11.19 -12.55
CA SER A 394 43.71 -11.18 -12.90
C SER A 394 44.03 -12.44 -13.72
N ALA A 395 44.40 -12.24 -14.98
CA ALA A 395 44.82 -13.31 -15.87
C ALA A 395 46.13 -13.91 -15.34
N ALA A 396 46.03 -15.02 -14.62
CA ALA A 396 47.15 -15.87 -14.30
C ALA A 396 47.81 -16.34 -15.61
N LYS A 397 49.03 -15.88 -15.84
CA LYS A 397 49.90 -16.28 -16.94
C LYS A 397 50.27 -17.76 -16.78
N HIS A 398 49.73 -18.63 -17.63
CA HIS A 398 50.28 -19.97 -17.83
C HIS A 398 51.53 -19.87 -18.73
N PRO A 399 52.68 -20.49 -18.38
CA PRO A 399 53.90 -20.38 -19.16
C PRO A 399 53.91 -21.28 -20.41
N LEU A 400 54.51 -20.71 -21.45
CA LEU A 400 54.72 -21.19 -22.81
C LEU A 400 55.34 -22.60 -22.91
N LEU A 401 54.66 -23.51 -23.62
CA LEU A 401 55.28 -24.67 -24.27
C LEU A 401 55.90 -24.22 -25.60
N ARG A 402 57.23 -24.18 -25.64
CA ARG A 402 58.04 -24.02 -26.86
C ARG A 402 57.93 -25.27 -27.74
N ARG A 403 57.54 -25.11 -29.00
CA ARG A 403 57.94 -26.02 -30.10
C ARG A 403 58.92 -25.28 -31.01
N ARG A 404 60.11 -25.87 -31.20
CA ARG A 404 61.14 -25.45 -32.18
C ARG A 404 60.84 -26.09 -33.55
N PRO A 405 61.28 -25.48 -34.67
CA PRO A 405 61.18 -26.08 -35.99
C PRO A 405 62.41 -26.93 -36.32
N ARG A 406 62.17 -28.16 -36.82
CA ARG A 406 62.72 -28.73 -38.04
C ARG A 406 61.81 -29.84 -38.52
#